data_AF-A0A2W4ICJ1-F1
#
_entry.id   AF-A0A2W4ICJ1-F1
#
_cell.length_a   1.000
_cell.length_b   1.000
_cell.length_c   1.000
_cell.angle_alpha   90.00
_cell.angle_beta   90.00
_cell.angle_gamma   90.00
#
_symmetry.space_group_name_H-M   'P 1'
#
loop_
_entity.id
_entity.type
_entity.pdbx_description
1 polymer ?
#
loop_
_entity_poly.entity_id
_entity_poly.type
_entity_poly.pdbx_seq_one_letter_code
_entity_poly.pdbx_strand_id
1 'polypeptide(L)'
;MLKAGVEHSETVEPLSAGLMPGKTFDANAQILGTPVDDWICIPPWFAGTFYVDRSLVVDFIDYRSQTHLAPNKLEKIYRTFHYGHQLDTTGRVWHLNRCPYRNSIQSEGSVQYNMIKSSKFIHSGNDSVLETATGPAIVVSKETGVITRSTTIETFGRFEPTAQGIRKTTSIKGFNFAGMPEDLIVRVEQAYRLEPFSVDPSTAESFAAFMAKRQAQREARMQYQQGAAMQGAPTQGGTMQGGTMQGGSIQGRPMQGGSMQGAPLQGAPRQGYGN
;
A
#
# COMPACT_ATOMS: atom_id res chain seq x y z
N MET A 1 7.99 6.06 19.41
CA MET A 1 8.61 5.92 18.07
C MET A 1 9.15 4.51 17.87
N LEU A 2 8.73 3.82 16.82
CA LEU A 2 9.38 2.57 16.39
C LEU A 2 10.76 2.92 15.83
N LYS A 3 11.82 2.37 16.43
CA LYS A 3 13.25 2.68 16.17
C LYS A 3 13.79 2.25 14.79
N ALA A 4 12.99 2.35 13.73
CA ALA A 4 13.35 1.92 12.38
C ALA A 4 13.43 3.06 11.34
N GLY A 5 13.34 4.33 11.77
CA GLY A 5 13.50 5.48 10.87
C GLY A 5 12.35 5.68 9.87
N VAL A 6 11.23 4.98 10.05
CA VAL A 6 10.00 5.20 9.28
C VAL A 6 8.98 5.87 10.20
N GLU A 7 8.56 7.06 9.80
CA GLU A 7 7.59 7.88 10.52
C GLU A 7 6.24 7.85 9.79
N HIS A 8 5.17 7.98 10.56
CA HIS A 8 3.83 8.13 9.97
C HIS A 8 3.72 9.52 9.37
N SER A 9 2.91 9.65 8.32
CA SER A 9 2.60 10.93 7.71
C SER A 9 2.00 11.89 8.74
N GLU A 10 2.27 13.20 8.61
CA GLU A 10 1.62 14.21 9.45
C GLU A 10 0.13 14.32 9.12
N THR A 11 -0.19 14.35 7.83
CA THR A 11 -1.53 14.33 7.23
C THR A 11 -1.54 13.41 6.01
N VAL A 12 -2.73 13.03 5.57
CA VAL A 12 -2.93 12.24 4.33
C VAL A 12 -3.98 12.90 3.44
N GLU A 13 -4.08 12.44 2.20
CA GLU A 13 -5.15 12.90 1.30
C GLU A 13 -6.55 12.61 1.90
N PRO A 14 -7.48 13.58 1.84
CA PRO A 14 -8.86 13.37 2.26
C PRO A 14 -9.52 12.19 1.54
N LEU A 15 -10.45 11.53 2.23
CA LEU A 15 -11.24 10.49 1.62
C LEU A 15 -12.25 11.08 0.62
N SER A 16 -12.55 10.32 -0.45
CA SER A 16 -13.55 10.71 -1.43
C SER A 16 -14.94 10.88 -0.81
N ALA A 17 -15.74 11.82 -1.30
CA ALA A 17 -17.08 12.14 -0.79
C ALA A 17 -18.03 10.92 -0.67
N GLY A 18 -17.88 9.90 -1.51
CA GLY A 18 -18.67 8.66 -1.43
C GLY A 18 -18.41 7.82 -0.17
N LEU A 19 -17.30 8.07 0.53
CA LEU A 19 -16.93 7.42 1.78
C LEU A 19 -17.21 8.29 3.01
N MET A 20 -18.00 9.37 2.88
CA MET A 20 -18.32 10.23 4.00
C MET A 20 -19.25 9.51 5.01
N PRO A 21 -19.02 9.65 6.33
CA PRO A 21 -19.97 9.19 7.33
C PRO A 21 -21.38 9.73 7.06
N GLY A 22 -22.40 8.87 7.23
CA GLY A 22 -23.80 9.15 6.89
C GLY A 22 -24.20 8.74 5.47
N LYS A 23 -23.26 8.40 4.58
CA LYS A 23 -23.58 7.80 3.28
C LYS A 23 -23.80 6.29 3.38
N THR A 24 -24.62 5.73 2.51
CA THR A 24 -24.73 4.27 2.33
C THR A 24 -23.44 3.75 1.73
N PHE A 25 -22.89 2.67 2.30
CA PHE A 25 -21.72 2.02 1.76
C PHE A 25 -22.11 0.98 0.71
N ASP A 26 -21.63 1.15 -0.52
CA ASP A 26 -21.71 0.09 -1.53
C ASP A 26 -20.47 -0.81 -1.45
N ALA A 27 -20.65 -2.01 -0.89
CA ALA A 27 -19.58 -2.99 -0.80
C ALA A 27 -19.14 -3.52 -2.18
N ASN A 28 -19.94 -3.38 -3.22
CA ASN A 28 -19.60 -3.84 -4.58
C ASN A 28 -18.94 -2.74 -5.42
N ALA A 29 -18.94 -1.49 -4.95
CA ALA A 29 -18.31 -0.39 -5.66
C ALA A 29 -16.81 -0.65 -5.87
N GLN A 30 -16.36 -0.42 -7.11
CA GLN A 30 -14.96 -0.51 -7.50
C GLN A 30 -14.19 0.72 -6.98
N ILE A 31 -13.85 0.69 -5.70
CA ILE A 31 -13.11 1.76 -5.02
C ILE A 31 -11.59 1.58 -5.17
N LEU A 32 -11.15 0.32 -5.29
CA LEU A 32 -9.75 -0.04 -5.43
C LEU A 32 -9.41 -0.24 -6.92
N GLY A 33 -8.20 0.16 -7.29
CA GLY A 33 -7.64 -0.12 -8.62
C GLY A 33 -7.33 -1.61 -8.81
N THR A 34 -6.79 -1.94 -9.98
CA THR A 34 -6.38 -3.32 -10.30
C THR A 34 -5.24 -3.76 -9.37
N PRO A 35 -5.36 -4.91 -8.69
CA PRO A 35 -4.28 -5.46 -7.88
C PRO A 35 -3.03 -5.73 -8.72
N VAL A 36 -1.88 -5.34 -8.18
CA VAL A 36 -0.56 -5.67 -8.71
C VAL A 36 0.07 -6.71 -7.79
N ASP A 37 0.63 -7.73 -8.40
CA ASP A 37 1.36 -8.79 -7.71
C ASP A 37 2.80 -8.34 -7.45
N ASP A 38 3.26 -8.48 -6.21
CA ASP A 38 4.66 -8.27 -5.83
C ASP A 38 5.20 -9.51 -5.10
N TRP A 39 6.16 -10.19 -5.72
CA TRP A 39 6.77 -11.38 -5.15
C TRP A 39 8.02 -11.04 -4.35
N ILE A 40 7.98 -11.36 -3.06
CA ILE A 40 9.01 -10.99 -2.09
C ILE A 40 9.59 -12.26 -1.48
N CYS A 41 10.91 -12.35 -1.44
CA CYS A 41 11.58 -13.42 -0.71
C CYS A 41 11.48 -13.12 0.79
N ILE A 42 10.95 -14.08 1.55
CA ILE A 42 10.80 -13.98 3.00
C ILE A 42 11.64 -15.05 3.70
N PRO A 43 12.10 -14.78 4.93
CA PRO A 43 12.85 -15.78 5.67
C PRO A 43 11.94 -16.93 6.11
N PRO A 44 12.45 -18.17 6.23
CA PRO A 44 11.65 -19.33 6.63
C PRO A 44 10.94 -19.18 7.98
N TRP A 45 11.56 -18.48 8.95
CA TRP A 45 10.93 -18.22 10.25
C TRP A 45 9.68 -17.33 10.12
N PHE A 46 9.54 -16.55 9.05
CA PHE A 46 8.38 -15.69 8.83
C PHE A 46 7.27 -16.39 8.04
N ALA A 47 7.58 -17.47 7.33
CA ALA A 47 6.63 -18.20 6.52
C ALA A 47 5.81 -19.21 7.33
N GLY A 48 4.55 -19.40 7.01
CA GLY A 48 3.65 -20.38 7.63
C GLY A 48 2.32 -19.75 8.05
N THR A 49 1.52 -20.55 8.73
CA THR A 49 0.24 -20.11 9.31
C THR A 49 0.43 -19.78 10.78
N PHE A 50 -0.01 -18.58 11.18
CA PHE A 50 0.11 -18.09 12.55
C PHE A 50 -1.24 -17.72 13.12
N TYR A 51 -1.40 -17.93 14.42
CA TYR A 51 -2.58 -17.60 15.18
C TYR A 51 -2.24 -16.64 16.31
N VAL A 52 -3.13 -15.67 16.55
CA VAL A 52 -3.04 -14.71 17.66
C VAL A 52 -4.35 -14.77 18.45
N ASP A 53 -4.23 -14.91 19.77
CA ASP A 53 -5.34 -14.92 20.73
C ASP A 53 -5.48 -13.60 21.52
N ARG A 54 -4.44 -12.75 21.49
CA ARG A 54 -4.32 -11.55 22.32
C ARG A 54 -3.49 -10.46 21.63
N SER A 55 -3.90 -9.22 21.86
CA SER A 55 -3.16 -8.00 21.47
C SER A 55 -2.98 -7.11 22.70
N LEU A 56 -1.74 -6.75 23.01
CA LEU A 56 -1.42 -5.79 24.05
C LEU A 56 -1.28 -4.39 23.45
N VAL A 57 -2.14 -3.45 23.86
CA VAL A 57 -1.96 -2.02 23.55
C VAL A 57 -0.96 -1.44 24.54
N VAL A 58 0.22 -1.06 24.05
CA VAL A 58 1.31 -0.55 24.88
C VAL A 58 1.44 0.97 24.82
N ASP A 59 0.94 1.60 23.77
CA ASP A 59 1.02 3.04 23.57
C ASP A 59 -0.23 3.54 22.82
N PHE A 60 -0.73 4.70 23.21
CA PHE A 60 -1.91 5.33 22.62
C PHE A 60 -1.81 6.85 22.69
N ILE A 61 -1.95 7.52 21.55
CA ILE A 61 -2.04 8.97 21.44
C ILE A 61 -3.39 9.31 20.81
N ASP A 62 -4.15 10.22 21.43
CA ASP A 62 -5.33 10.86 20.84
C ASP A 62 -4.96 12.30 20.48
N TYR A 63 -4.85 12.58 19.18
CA TYR A 63 -4.43 13.88 18.68
C TYR A 63 -5.51 14.95 18.88
N ARG A 64 -6.78 14.57 19.06
CA ARG A 64 -7.87 15.55 19.25
C ARG A 64 -7.85 16.11 20.67
N SER A 65 -7.63 15.25 21.66
CA SER A 65 -7.53 15.64 23.06
C SER A 65 -6.09 15.96 23.49
N GLN A 66 -5.09 15.72 22.62
CA GLN A 66 -3.66 15.82 22.94
C GLN A 66 -3.25 14.92 24.12
N THR A 67 -3.95 13.79 24.27
CA THR A 67 -3.70 12.83 25.36
C THR A 67 -2.71 11.77 24.90
N HIS A 68 -1.77 11.41 25.78
CA HIS A 68 -0.84 10.30 25.59
C HIS A 68 -0.95 9.33 26.77
N LEU A 69 -1.25 8.07 26.47
CA LEU A 69 -1.46 6.99 27.44
C LEU A 69 -0.59 5.78 27.09
N ALA A 70 -0.08 5.10 28.12
CA ALA A 70 0.51 3.77 28.01
C ALA A 70 -0.42 2.75 28.71
N PRO A 71 -1.54 2.36 28.07
CA PRO A 71 -2.64 1.73 28.78
C PRO A 71 -2.32 0.31 29.27
N ASN A 72 -1.32 -0.36 28.68
CA ASN A 72 -1.00 -1.77 28.93
C ASN A 72 -2.25 -2.67 28.90
N LYS A 73 -3.16 -2.37 27.97
CA LYS A 73 -4.47 -3.01 27.88
C LYS A 73 -4.37 -4.26 27.02
N LEU A 74 -4.65 -5.41 27.62
CA LEU A 74 -4.72 -6.67 26.91
C LEU A 74 -6.12 -6.88 26.32
N GLU A 75 -6.20 -7.06 25.01
CA GLU A 75 -7.44 -7.31 24.29
C GLU A 75 -7.44 -8.74 23.73
N LYS A 76 -8.53 -9.48 23.96
CA LYS A 76 -8.71 -10.79 23.33
C LYS A 76 -9.08 -10.59 21.87
N ILE A 77 -8.31 -11.19 20.97
CA ILE A 77 -8.55 -11.16 19.53
C ILE A 77 -8.36 -12.58 19.00
N TYR A 78 -9.13 -12.99 17.99
CA TYR A 78 -8.99 -14.32 17.43
C TYR A 78 -8.76 -14.18 15.93
N ARG A 79 -7.52 -14.38 15.48
CA ARG A 79 -7.18 -14.25 14.06
C ARG A 79 -6.07 -15.19 13.64
N THR A 80 -6.17 -15.65 12.41
CA THR A 80 -5.13 -16.42 11.71
C THR A 80 -4.65 -15.61 10.51
N PHE A 81 -3.35 -15.67 10.22
CA PHE A 81 -2.76 -15.10 9.01
C PHE A 81 -1.66 -16.00 8.48
N HIS A 82 -1.36 -15.88 7.18
CA HIS A 82 -0.45 -16.76 6.47
C HIS A 82 0.58 -15.96 5.67
N TYR A 83 1.83 -16.42 5.69
CA TYR A 83 2.94 -15.89 4.89
C TYR A 83 3.66 -17.02 4.15
N GLY A 84 4.21 -16.69 2.98
CA GLY A 84 4.74 -17.68 2.04
C GLY A 84 3.67 -18.20 1.09
N HIS A 85 4.05 -18.54 -0.13
CA HIS A 85 3.19 -19.04 -1.20
C HIS A 85 3.92 -20.08 -2.05
N GLN A 86 5.23 -19.91 -2.27
CA GLN A 86 6.02 -20.80 -3.12
C GLN A 86 7.44 -21.01 -2.58
N LEU A 87 8.07 -22.11 -3.01
CA LEU A 87 9.50 -22.37 -2.83
C LEU A 87 10.21 -22.22 -4.18
N ASP A 88 11.43 -21.67 -4.17
CA ASP A 88 12.32 -21.82 -5.33
C ASP A 88 13.16 -23.09 -5.26
N THR A 89 13.93 -23.35 -6.32
CA THR A 89 14.81 -24.53 -6.44
C THR A 89 15.90 -24.60 -5.37
N THR A 90 16.15 -23.50 -4.65
CA THR A 90 17.12 -23.44 -3.55
C THR A 90 16.44 -23.57 -2.18
N GLY A 91 15.12 -23.73 -2.14
CA GLY A 91 14.32 -23.82 -0.91
C GLY A 91 13.97 -22.48 -0.28
N ARG A 92 14.20 -21.35 -0.96
CA ARG A 92 13.78 -20.03 -0.42
C ARG A 92 12.28 -19.86 -0.55
N VAL A 93 11.68 -19.23 0.46
CA VAL A 93 10.25 -18.95 0.49
C VAL A 93 9.93 -17.63 -0.19
N TRP A 94 8.96 -17.68 -1.09
CA TRP A 94 8.41 -16.53 -1.81
C TRP A 94 6.98 -16.27 -1.36
N HIS A 95 6.70 -15.03 -0.99
CA HIS A 95 5.37 -14.55 -0.61
C HIS A 95 4.83 -13.60 -1.67
N LEU A 96 3.55 -13.78 -2.02
CA LEU A 96 2.84 -12.89 -2.91
C LEU A 96 2.18 -11.76 -2.11
N ASN A 97 2.75 -10.57 -2.18
CA ASN A 97 2.14 -9.36 -1.68
C ASN A 97 1.29 -8.72 -2.79
N ARG A 98 0.03 -9.14 -2.90
CA ARG A 98 -0.93 -8.60 -3.88
C ARG A 98 -1.65 -7.39 -3.30
N CYS A 99 -1.54 -6.24 -3.97
CA CYS A 99 -2.12 -4.98 -3.50
C CYS A 99 -2.54 -4.09 -4.70
N PRO A 100 -3.65 -3.32 -4.65
CA PRO A 100 -4.60 -3.17 -3.54
C PRO A 100 -5.44 -4.42 -3.26
N TYR A 101 -5.99 -4.49 -2.04
CA TYR A 101 -6.94 -5.53 -1.63
C TYR A 101 -7.92 -5.02 -0.58
N ARG A 102 -9.03 -5.75 -0.41
CA ARG A 102 -10.02 -5.49 0.63
C ARG A 102 -10.12 -6.68 1.58
N ASN A 103 -10.20 -6.40 2.87
CA ASN A 103 -10.68 -7.35 3.86
C ASN A 103 -11.77 -6.72 4.73
N SER A 104 -12.44 -7.54 5.53
CA SER A 104 -13.47 -7.08 6.46
C SER A 104 -13.25 -7.66 7.85
N ILE A 105 -13.48 -6.85 8.88
CA ILE A 105 -13.52 -7.28 10.27
C ILE A 105 -14.98 -7.19 10.73
N GLN A 106 -15.49 -8.32 11.21
CA GLN A 106 -16.87 -8.44 11.70
C GLN A 106 -16.92 -8.05 13.18
N SER A 107 -17.94 -7.29 13.56
CA SER A 107 -18.29 -6.98 14.95
C SER A 107 -19.79 -7.14 15.16
N GLU A 108 -20.26 -7.11 16.40
CA GLU A 108 -21.64 -7.41 16.77
C GLU A 108 -22.67 -6.53 16.03
N GLY A 109 -22.43 -5.22 15.91
CA GLY A 109 -23.33 -4.29 15.21
C GLY A 109 -22.77 -3.65 13.93
N SER A 110 -21.53 -3.94 13.56
CA SER A 110 -20.85 -3.27 12.44
C SER A 110 -19.92 -4.20 11.67
N VAL A 111 -19.56 -3.75 10.47
CA VAL A 111 -18.47 -4.32 9.66
C VAL A 111 -17.48 -3.21 9.38
N GLN A 112 -16.20 -3.47 9.64
CA GLN A 112 -15.13 -2.59 9.17
C GLN A 112 -14.54 -3.15 7.88
N TYR A 113 -14.55 -2.38 6.80
CA TYR A 113 -13.89 -2.69 5.53
C TYR A 113 -12.55 -2.00 5.48
N ASN A 114 -11.45 -2.76 5.48
CA ASN A 114 -10.12 -2.22 5.23
C ASN A 114 -9.81 -2.37 3.74
N MET A 115 -9.59 -1.25 3.07
CA MET A 115 -9.27 -1.16 1.66
C MET A 115 -7.81 -0.76 1.51
N ILE A 116 -6.91 -1.73 1.61
CA ILE A 116 -5.47 -1.49 1.59
C ILE A 116 -5.07 -1.10 0.17
N LYS A 117 -4.63 0.16 0.01
CA LYS A 117 -4.22 0.75 -1.27
C LYS A 117 -2.76 0.50 -1.60
N SER A 118 -1.91 0.45 -0.58
CA SER A 118 -0.49 0.13 -0.69
C SER A 118 -0.09 -0.75 0.47
N SER A 119 0.64 -1.84 0.18
CA SER A 119 1.36 -2.65 1.15
C SER A 119 2.77 -2.89 0.61
N LYS A 120 3.80 -2.72 1.44
CA LYS A 120 5.21 -2.87 1.07
C LYS A 120 5.97 -3.57 2.18
N PHE A 121 6.83 -4.50 1.79
CA PHE A 121 7.87 -5.02 2.67
C PHE A 121 9.12 -4.17 2.47
N ILE A 122 9.44 -3.34 3.46
CA ILE A 122 10.59 -2.44 3.40
C ILE A 122 11.89 -3.13 3.84
N HIS A 123 11.78 -4.22 4.59
CA HIS A 123 12.90 -5.07 4.98
C HIS A 123 12.43 -6.51 5.16
N SER A 124 13.26 -7.46 4.71
CA SER A 124 13.05 -8.89 4.89
C SER A 124 14.40 -9.54 5.15
N GLY A 125 14.64 -9.97 6.39
CA GLY A 125 15.93 -10.48 6.83
C GLY A 125 15.82 -11.53 7.92
N ASN A 126 16.96 -12.06 8.36
CA ASN A 126 17.00 -13.17 9.30
C ASN A 126 16.51 -12.82 10.71
N ASP A 127 16.60 -11.54 11.10
CA ASP A 127 16.24 -11.11 12.46
C ASP A 127 14.92 -10.34 12.51
N SER A 128 14.49 -9.77 11.38
CA SER A 128 13.22 -9.08 11.32
C SER A 128 12.66 -8.98 9.91
N VAL A 129 11.35 -8.78 9.85
CA VAL A 129 10.62 -8.35 8.66
C VAL A 129 9.91 -7.05 9.02
N LEU A 130 9.92 -6.08 8.11
CA LEU A 130 9.23 -4.81 8.26
C LEU A 130 8.24 -4.63 7.11
N GLU A 131 6.99 -4.36 7.47
CA GLU A 131 5.89 -4.14 6.53
C GLU A 131 5.25 -2.77 6.79
N THR A 132 4.85 -2.10 5.72
CA THR A 132 4.05 -0.87 5.78
C THR A 132 2.79 -1.07 4.98
N ALA A 133 1.64 -0.64 5.49
CA ALA A 133 0.41 -0.64 4.71
C ALA A 133 -0.42 0.62 4.96
N THR A 134 -1.08 1.12 3.92
CA THR A 134 -1.97 2.29 4.00
C THR A 134 -3.24 2.08 3.20
N GLY A 135 -4.35 2.61 3.71
CA GLY A 135 -5.62 2.60 3.01
C GLY A 135 -6.80 2.99 3.90
N PRO A 136 -8.00 3.19 3.32
CA PRO A 136 -9.18 3.52 4.10
C PRO A 136 -9.66 2.33 4.94
N ALA A 137 -10.09 2.61 6.17
CA ALA A 137 -10.83 1.73 7.05
C ALA A 137 -12.23 2.34 7.29
N ILE A 138 -13.26 1.69 6.74
CA ILE A 138 -14.63 2.20 6.73
C ILE A 138 -15.50 1.32 7.61
N VAL A 139 -16.08 1.89 8.67
CA VAL A 139 -16.99 1.19 9.57
C VAL A 139 -18.42 1.45 9.10
N VAL A 140 -19.17 0.37 8.91
CA VAL A 140 -20.54 0.39 8.39
C VAL A 140 -21.45 -0.30 9.41
N SER A 141 -22.58 0.34 9.71
CA SER A 141 -23.64 -0.27 10.53
C SER A 141 -24.27 -1.44 9.77
N LYS A 142 -24.36 -2.61 10.41
CA LYS A 142 -25.03 -3.79 9.82
C LYS A 142 -26.53 -3.59 9.65
N GLU A 143 -27.14 -2.81 10.54
CA GLU A 143 -28.58 -2.53 10.54
C GLU A 143 -28.99 -1.62 9.38
N THR A 144 -28.22 -0.57 9.13
CA THR A 144 -28.60 0.50 8.19
C THR A 144 -27.82 0.48 6.89
N GLY A 145 -26.68 -0.22 6.82
CA GLY A 145 -25.75 -0.13 5.70
C GLY A 145 -25.06 1.23 5.57
N VAL A 146 -25.22 2.12 6.55
CA VAL A 146 -24.66 3.47 6.56
C VAL A 146 -23.26 3.47 7.16
N ILE A 147 -22.37 4.26 6.57
CA ILE A 147 -21.03 4.52 7.07
C ILE A 147 -21.12 5.30 8.38
N THR A 148 -20.60 4.74 9.47
CA THR A 148 -20.57 5.38 10.79
C THR A 148 -19.22 6.03 11.09
N ARG A 149 -18.14 5.50 10.50
CA ARG A 149 -16.78 6.07 10.64
C ARG A 149 -15.97 5.82 9.38
N SER A 150 -15.20 6.82 9.00
CA SER A 150 -14.28 6.75 7.86
C SER A 150 -12.93 7.25 8.27
N THR A 151 -11.93 6.37 8.23
CA THR A 151 -10.56 6.74 8.51
C THR A 151 -9.65 6.29 7.38
N THR A 152 -8.53 6.99 7.21
CA THR A 152 -7.36 6.40 6.57
C THR A 152 -6.47 5.83 7.66
N ILE A 153 -5.92 4.64 7.46
CA ILE A 153 -4.95 4.05 8.37
C ILE A 153 -3.60 3.96 7.69
N GLU A 154 -2.54 4.30 8.42
CA GLU A 154 -1.17 3.94 8.10
C GLU A 154 -0.67 2.96 9.15
N THR A 155 -0.02 1.89 8.71
CA THR A 155 0.49 0.84 9.60
C THR A 155 1.95 0.58 9.33
N PHE A 156 2.71 0.39 10.41
CA PHE A 156 4.08 -0.10 10.40
C PHE A 156 4.16 -1.34 11.28
N GLY A 157 4.37 -2.49 10.64
CA GLY A 157 4.56 -3.78 11.31
C GLY A 157 6.03 -4.14 11.38
N ARG A 158 6.53 -4.42 12.57
CA ARG A 158 7.80 -5.10 12.81
C ARG A 158 7.54 -6.50 13.31
N PHE A 159 8.14 -7.47 12.66
CA PHE A 159 8.03 -8.88 12.97
C PHE A 159 9.39 -9.42 13.34
N GLU A 160 9.47 -10.18 14.41
CA GLU A 160 10.71 -10.74 14.95
C GLU A 160 10.49 -12.22 15.33
N PRO A 161 11.45 -13.11 15.03
CA PRO A 161 11.31 -14.52 15.36
C PRO A 161 11.28 -14.72 16.88
N THR A 162 10.50 -15.71 17.31
CA THR A 162 10.45 -16.19 18.69
C THR A 162 10.50 -17.71 18.68
N ALA A 163 10.75 -18.33 19.85
CA ALA A 163 10.78 -19.79 19.97
C ALA A 163 9.47 -20.48 19.50
N GLN A 164 8.33 -19.80 19.63
CA GLN A 164 6.99 -20.37 19.35
C GLN A 164 6.32 -19.79 18.09
N GLY A 165 6.99 -18.91 17.34
CA GLY A 165 6.39 -18.23 16.20
C GLY A 165 7.00 -16.85 16.01
N ILE A 166 6.17 -15.79 16.01
CA ILE A 166 6.59 -14.43 15.71
C ILE A 166 6.06 -13.46 16.77
N ARG A 167 6.89 -12.50 17.18
CA ARG A 167 6.43 -11.29 17.86
C ARG A 167 6.15 -10.23 16.81
N LYS A 168 4.94 -9.67 16.83
CA LYS A 168 4.54 -8.56 15.96
C LYS A 168 4.34 -7.30 16.79
N THR A 169 5.09 -6.24 16.49
CA THR A 169 4.84 -4.89 16.99
C THR A 169 4.30 -4.04 15.85
N THR A 170 3.08 -3.51 16.01
CA THR A 170 2.43 -2.69 14.99
C THR A 170 2.16 -1.30 15.53
N SER A 171 2.61 -0.26 14.83
CA SER A 171 2.10 1.09 15.02
C SER A 171 1.07 1.40 13.95
N ILE A 172 -0.08 1.92 14.37
CA ILE A 172 -1.23 2.23 13.51
C ILE A 172 -1.58 3.69 13.78
N LYS A 173 -1.52 4.54 12.76
CA LYS A 173 -2.00 5.92 12.84
C LYS A 173 -3.29 6.05 12.05
N GLY A 174 -4.33 6.53 12.72
CA GLY A 174 -5.61 6.84 12.11
C GLY A 174 -5.70 8.31 11.72
N PHE A 175 -6.27 8.57 10.55
CA PHE A 175 -6.58 9.91 10.05
C PHE A 175 -8.07 10.00 9.78
N ASN A 176 -8.68 11.14 10.11
CA ASN A 176 -10.11 11.37 9.89
C ASN A 176 -10.43 11.50 8.41
N PHE A 177 -11.71 11.71 8.09
CA PHE A 177 -12.19 11.89 6.72
C PHE A 177 -11.45 13.00 5.95
N ALA A 178 -11.05 14.08 6.64
CA ALA A 178 -10.32 15.20 6.07
C ALA A 178 -8.80 14.98 5.99
N GLY A 179 -8.31 13.80 6.37
CA GLY A 179 -6.88 13.46 6.32
C GLY A 179 -6.05 13.98 7.51
N MET A 180 -6.70 14.50 8.55
CA MET A 180 -6.03 14.97 9.76
C MET A 180 -5.89 13.84 10.78
N PRO A 181 -4.79 13.78 11.56
CA PRO A 181 -4.54 12.70 12.51
C PRO A 181 -5.61 12.66 13.62
N GLU A 182 -6.15 11.47 13.90
CA GLU A 182 -7.10 11.22 15.01
C GLU A 182 -6.40 10.54 16.18
N ASP A 183 -5.73 9.42 15.89
CA ASP A 183 -5.11 8.57 16.90
C ASP A 183 -3.84 7.91 16.39
N LEU A 184 -2.98 7.50 17.32
CA LEU A 184 -1.87 6.58 17.08
C LEU A 184 -1.88 5.50 18.15
N ILE A 185 -1.83 4.24 17.72
CA ILE A 185 -1.87 3.09 18.61
C ILE A 185 -0.64 2.22 18.33
N VAL A 186 0.07 1.80 19.38
CA VAL A 186 1.09 0.76 19.28
C VAL A 186 0.60 -0.50 19.98
N ARG A 187 0.64 -1.60 19.24
CA ARG A 187 0.21 -2.93 19.70
C ARG A 187 1.35 -3.92 19.60
N VAL A 188 1.41 -4.84 20.56
CA VAL A 188 2.31 -5.98 20.56
C VAL A 188 1.47 -7.26 20.62
N GLU A 189 1.74 -8.19 19.71
CA GLU A 189 1.07 -9.47 19.63
C GLU A 189 2.13 -10.58 19.58
N GLN A 190 1.88 -11.66 20.32
CA GLN A 190 2.57 -12.93 20.11
C GLN A 190 1.72 -13.76 19.14
N ALA A 191 2.31 -14.14 18.02
CA ALA A 191 1.69 -15.01 17.04
C ALA A 191 2.33 -16.40 17.12
N TYR A 192 1.51 -17.40 17.40
CA TYR A 192 1.93 -18.80 17.54
C TYR A 192 1.86 -19.47 16.18
N ARG A 193 2.95 -20.16 15.80
CA ARG A 193 2.96 -20.94 14.55
C ARG A 193 2.07 -22.17 14.74
N LEU A 194 1.07 -22.31 13.87
CA LEU A 194 0.23 -23.50 13.83
C LEU A 194 0.91 -24.62 13.02
N GLU A 195 1.40 -24.26 11.84
CA GLU A 195 2.00 -25.21 10.90
C GLU A 195 3.27 -24.61 10.27
N PRO A 196 4.33 -25.41 10.07
CA PRO A 196 5.44 -25.02 9.21
C PRO A 196 4.96 -24.69 7.81
N PHE A 197 5.63 -23.77 7.14
CA PHE A 197 5.35 -23.49 5.74
C PHE A 197 5.68 -24.72 4.88
N SER A 198 4.73 -25.12 4.05
CA SER A 198 4.90 -26.12 3.01
C SER A 198 4.09 -25.71 1.78
N VAL A 199 4.51 -26.19 0.61
CA VAL A 199 3.78 -26.00 -0.64
C VAL A 199 3.30 -27.37 -1.07
N ASP A 200 2.00 -27.52 -1.26
CA ASP A 200 1.43 -28.75 -1.81
C ASP A 200 1.88 -28.89 -3.28
N PRO A 201 2.66 -29.93 -3.63
CA PRO A 201 3.16 -30.11 -4.99
C PRO A 201 2.05 -30.23 -6.05
N SER A 202 0.84 -30.64 -5.66
CA SER A 202 -0.28 -30.81 -6.58
C SER A 202 -0.95 -29.49 -6.96
N THR A 203 -0.78 -28.44 -6.14
CA THR A 203 -1.31 -27.09 -6.38
C THR A 203 -0.21 -26.07 -6.66
N ALA A 204 1.06 -26.46 -6.49
CA ALA A 204 2.22 -25.64 -6.78
C ALA A 204 2.28 -25.31 -8.27
N GLU A 205 2.33 -24.01 -8.59
CA GLU A 205 2.68 -23.57 -9.93
C GLU A 205 4.10 -24.05 -10.26
N SER A 206 4.35 -24.44 -11.52
CA SER A 206 5.71 -24.79 -11.91
C SER A 206 6.66 -23.61 -11.64
N PHE A 207 7.87 -23.89 -11.16
CA PHE A 207 8.87 -22.85 -10.89
C PHE A 207 9.15 -21.98 -12.13
N ALA A 208 9.04 -22.55 -13.34
CA ALA A 208 9.20 -21.81 -14.59
C ALA A 208 8.11 -20.74 -14.78
N ALA A 209 6.83 -21.10 -14.55
CA ALA A 209 5.72 -20.17 -14.66
C ALA A 209 5.77 -19.07 -13.57
N PHE A 210 6.21 -19.44 -12.36
CA PHE A 210 6.54 -18.50 -11.30
C PHE A 210 7.61 -17.47 -11.71
N MET A 211 8.73 -17.93 -12.27
CA MET A 211 9.82 -17.04 -12.70
C MET A 211 9.40 -16.14 -13.87
N ALA A 212 8.57 -16.64 -14.78
CA ALA A 212 8.01 -15.85 -15.86
C ALA A 212 7.14 -14.70 -15.35
N LYS A 213 6.23 -14.96 -14.38
CA LYS A 213 5.41 -13.92 -13.74
C LYS A 213 6.28 -12.85 -13.08
N ARG A 214 7.35 -13.26 -12.38
CA ARG A 214 8.28 -12.34 -11.73
C ARG A 214 9.04 -11.47 -12.74
N GLN A 215 9.47 -12.04 -13.86
CA GLN A 215 10.16 -11.30 -14.91
C GLN A 215 9.23 -10.24 -15.54
N ALA A 216 8.01 -10.63 -15.89
CA ALA A 216 7.01 -9.72 -16.43
C ALA A 216 6.68 -8.55 -15.47
N GLN A 217 6.62 -8.81 -14.16
CA GLN A 217 6.40 -7.75 -13.16
C GLN A 217 7.58 -6.78 -13.06
N ARG A 218 8.82 -7.27 -13.16
CA ARG A 218 10.01 -6.41 -13.17
C ARG A 218 10.00 -5.49 -14.39
N GLU A 219 9.66 -6.03 -15.55
CA GLU A 219 9.53 -5.26 -16.79
C GLU A 219 8.41 -4.22 -16.70
N ALA A 220 7.24 -4.59 -16.18
CA ALA A 220 6.14 -3.66 -15.95
C ALA A 220 6.52 -2.52 -14.98
N ARG A 221 7.25 -2.82 -13.90
CA ARG A 221 7.76 -1.81 -12.96
C ARG A 221 8.77 -0.86 -13.63
N MET A 222 9.68 -1.39 -14.43
CA MET A 222 10.65 -0.57 -15.16
C MET A 222 9.97 0.33 -16.18
N GLN A 223 8.99 -0.19 -16.95
CA GLN A 223 8.20 0.60 -17.88
C GLN A 223 7.39 1.69 -17.18
N TYR A 224 6.76 1.37 -16.05
CA TYR A 224 6.02 2.37 -15.26
C TYR A 224 6.94 3.48 -14.73
N GLN A 225 8.14 3.13 -14.23
CA GLN A 225 9.12 4.12 -13.76
C GLN A 225 9.68 4.99 -14.89
N GLN A 226 9.95 4.40 -16.07
CA GLN A 226 10.37 5.15 -17.25
C GLN A 226 9.24 6.07 -17.77
N GLY A 227 7.99 5.57 -17.79
CA GLY A 227 6.81 6.36 -18.16
C GLY A 227 6.54 7.51 -17.20
N ALA A 228 6.68 7.29 -15.89
CA ALA A 228 6.57 8.31 -14.86
C ALA A 228 7.71 9.35 -14.94
N ALA A 229 8.95 8.91 -15.21
CA ALA A 229 10.06 9.83 -15.47
C ALA A 229 9.84 10.67 -16.75
N MET A 230 9.08 10.16 -17.72
CA MET A 230 8.71 10.87 -18.95
C MET A 230 7.46 11.77 -18.79
N GLN A 231 6.57 11.49 -17.83
CA GLN A 231 5.33 12.25 -17.59
C GLN A 231 5.40 13.21 -16.39
N GLY A 232 6.47 13.18 -15.59
CA GLY A 232 6.55 13.88 -14.32
C GLY A 232 7.90 14.53 -14.04
N ALA A 233 8.35 15.41 -14.93
CA ALA A 233 9.16 16.55 -14.53
C ALA A 233 8.39 17.82 -14.93
N PRO A 234 7.63 18.48 -14.03
CA PRO A 234 7.33 19.88 -14.24
C PRO A 234 8.69 20.58 -14.18
N THR A 235 9.24 20.91 -15.33
CA THR A 235 10.20 22.01 -15.44
C THR A 235 9.41 23.26 -15.08
N GLN A 236 9.26 23.52 -13.77
CA GLN A 236 8.85 24.83 -13.30
C GLN A 236 9.80 25.83 -13.94
N GLY A 237 9.24 26.77 -14.67
CA GLY A 237 9.96 27.87 -15.29
C GLY A 237 10.69 28.67 -14.23
N GLY A 238 11.93 28.29 -13.95
CA GLY A 238 12.92 29.22 -13.46
C GLY A 238 13.24 30.17 -14.60
N THR A 239 12.87 31.43 -14.45
CA THR A 239 13.42 32.51 -15.26
C THR A 239 14.94 32.52 -15.10
N MET A 240 15.67 31.83 -15.98
CA MET A 240 17.11 32.01 -16.12
C MET A 240 17.35 33.30 -16.90
N GLN A 241 17.59 34.38 -16.15
CA GLN A 241 18.26 35.56 -16.68
C GLN A 241 19.70 35.18 -17.09
N GLY A 242 20.03 35.53 -18.34
CA GLY A 242 21.36 35.70 -18.94
C GLY A 242 22.56 35.04 -18.28
N GLY A 243 23.05 33.96 -18.91
CA GLY A 243 24.40 33.46 -18.72
C GLY A 243 24.90 32.78 -19.99
N THR A 244 25.66 33.48 -20.81
CA THR A 244 26.46 32.89 -21.91
C THR A 244 27.62 32.08 -21.34
N MET A 245 27.78 30.82 -21.78
CA MET A 245 29.06 30.14 -22.12
C MET A 245 28.79 28.63 -22.35
N GLN A 246 28.92 28.14 -23.59
CA GLN A 246 30.12 27.55 -24.22
C GLN A 246 30.31 26.05 -23.97
N GLY A 247 30.17 25.27 -25.05
CA GLY A 247 31.02 24.11 -25.36
C GLY A 247 30.76 22.81 -24.61
N GLY A 248 29.96 21.92 -25.21
CA GLY A 248 29.92 20.49 -24.86
C GLY A 248 29.31 19.68 -26.00
N SER A 249 30.15 19.06 -26.82
CA SER A 249 29.73 18.21 -27.93
C SER A 249 29.03 16.95 -27.44
N ILE A 250 27.72 16.83 -27.68
CA ILE A 250 27.01 15.56 -27.58
C ILE A 250 26.80 15.06 -29.01
N GLN A 251 27.51 13.98 -29.37
CA GLN A 251 27.28 13.22 -30.60
C GLN A 251 25.84 12.67 -30.58
N GLY A 252 24.95 13.34 -31.30
CA GLY A 252 23.60 12.83 -31.57
C GLY A 252 23.65 11.67 -32.56
N ARG A 253 23.01 10.55 -32.21
CA ARG A 253 22.64 9.50 -33.17
C ARG A 253 21.59 10.08 -34.13
N PRO A 254 21.63 9.78 -35.44
CA PRO A 254 20.66 10.33 -36.39
C PRO A 254 19.26 9.76 -36.11
N MET A 255 18.29 10.63 -35.80
CA MET A 255 16.88 10.30 -35.89
C MET A 255 16.45 10.33 -37.36
N GLN A 256 16.01 9.18 -37.88
CA GLN A 256 15.40 9.08 -39.20
C GLN A 256 14.07 9.85 -39.21
N GLY A 257 13.94 10.74 -40.19
CA GLY A 257 12.77 11.60 -40.37
C GLY A 257 11.53 10.83 -40.83
N GLY A 258 10.41 11.10 -40.16
CA GLY A 258 9.07 10.91 -40.71
C GLY A 258 8.62 12.22 -41.38
N SER A 259 8.27 12.14 -42.65
CA SER A 259 7.82 13.24 -43.50
C SER A 259 6.51 13.88 -43.01
N MET A 260 6.51 15.20 -42.84
CA MET A 260 5.31 16.02 -42.71
C MET A 260 4.57 16.11 -44.05
N GLN A 261 3.32 15.63 -44.11
CA GLN A 261 2.36 16.02 -45.16
C GLN A 261 1.40 17.04 -44.57
N GLY A 262 1.45 18.27 -45.09
CA GLY A 262 0.60 19.38 -44.69
C GLY A 262 -0.84 19.18 -45.14
N ALA A 263 -1.78 19.53 -44.27
CA ALA A 263 -3.18 19.77 -44.64
C ALA A 263 -3.36 21.27 -44.94
N PRO A 264 -3.98 21.66 -46.06
CA PRO A 264 -4.27 23.06 -46.35
C PRO A 264 -5.41 23.59 -45.45
N LEU A 265 -5.15 24.74 -44.82
CA LEU A 265 -6.13 25.54 -44.07
C LEU A 265 -7.14 26.16 -45.06
N GLN A 266 -8.39 25.70 -45.02
CA GLN A 266 -9.52 26.39 -45.64
C GLN A 266 -10.10 27.39 -44.64
N GLY A 267 -9.96 28.68 -44.95
CA GLY A 267 -10.59 29.77 -44.21
C GLY A 267 -12.10 29.80 -44.43
N ALA A 268 -12.86 29.94 -43.35
CA ALA A 268 -14.26 30.32 -43.40
C ALA A 268 -14.40 31.84 -43.13
N PRO A 269 -15.18 32.58 -43.93
CA PRO A 269 -15.30 34.03 -43.81
C PRO A 269 -16.17 34.46 -42.63
N ARG A 270 -15.80 35.60 -42.04
CA ARG A 270 -16.61 36.37 -41.09
C ARG A 270 -17.88 36.87 -41.78
N GLN A 271 -19.02 36.72 -41.11
CA GLN A 271 -20.17 37.61 -41.29
C GLN A 271 -20.62 38.08 -39.91
N GLY A 272 -20.60 39.38 -39.72
CA GLY A 272 -21.35 40.07 -38.68
C GLY A 272 -22.42 40.93 -39.35
N TYR A 273 -23.56 41.02 -38.68
CA TYR A 273 -24.55 42.12 -38.61
C TYR A 273 -25.38 41.76 -37.36
N GLY A 274 -25.74 42.61 -36.41
CA GLY A 274 -26.03 44.04 -36.49
C GLY A 274 -27.52 44.22 -36.18
N ASN A 275 -27.79 44.80 -34.99
CA ASN A 275 -29.08 45.16 -34.35
C ASN A 275 -29.88 44.06 -33.65
#